data_AF-A0A836LE46-F1
#
_entry.id   AF-A0A836LE46-F1
#
_cell.length_a   1.000
_cell.length_b   1.000
_cell.length_c   1.000
_cell.angle_alpha   90.00
_cell.angle_beta   90.00
_cell.angle_gamma   90.00
#
_symmetry.space_group_name_H-M   'P 1'
#
loop_
_entity.id
_entity.type
_entity.pdbx_description
1 polymer ?
#
loop_
_entity_poly.entity_id
_entity_poly.type
_entity_poly.pdbx_seq_one_letter_code
_entity_poly.pdbx_strand_id
1 'polypeptide(L)'
;MWRHTVRRLAFMSPGDLYALSQRSSFSSYTQYNDPCALARAYQRCSPAEKLKYQERVEAINSEIERTYQAEAQLLMRGNVDQRSNAEGGAARTE
;
A
#
# COMPACT_ATOMS: atom_id res chain seq x y z
N MET A 1 13.95 1.51 11.09
CA MET A 1 12.73 0.95 11.72
C MET A 1 11.45 1.59 11.17
N TRP A 2 11.29 2.93 11.23
CA TRP A 2 10.09 3.66 10.77
C TRP A 2 9.63 3.37 9.34
N ARG A 3 10.54 3.27 8.37
CA ARG A 3 10.18 2.96 6.97
C ARG A 3 9.43 1.63 6.81
N HIS A 4 9.78 0.61 7.58
CA HIS A 4 9.08 -0.69 7.53
C HIS A 4 7.70 -0.63 8.20
N THR A 5 7.58 0.12 9.30
CA THR A 5 6.31 0.32 9.98
C THR A 5 5.33 1.12 9.12
N VAL A 6 5.79 2.17 8.44
CA VAL A 6 4.98 2.97 7.51
C VAL A 6 4.59 2.14 6.27
N ARG A 7 5.49 1.29 5.77
CA ARG A 7 5.17 0.36 4.66
C ARG A 7 4.03 -0.58 4.99
N ARG A 8 3.94 -1.09 6.23
CA ARG A 8 2.83 -1.95 6.66
C ARG A 8 1.48 -1.22 6.69
N LEU A 9 1.46 0.08 6.96
CA LEU A 9 0.23 0.88 6.97
C LEU A 9 -0.36 1.10 5.56
N ALA A 10 0.41 0.85 4.50
CA ALA A 10 -0.08 0.97 3.13
C ALA A 10 -0.94 -0.24 2.71
N PHE A 11 -0.75 -1.40 3.35
CA PHE A 11 -1.51 -2.61 3.04
C PHE A 11 -2.86 -2.56 3.74
N MET A 12 -3.91 -2.82 2.97
CA MET A 12 -5.28 -2.84 3.47
C MET A 12 -5.83 -4.26 3.54
N SER A 13 -6.77 -4.50 4.45
CA SER A 13 -7.57 -5.72 4.46
C SER A 13 -8.84 -5.55 3.61
N PRO A 14 -9.48 -6.67 3.19
CA PRO A 14 -10.77 -6.61 2.49
C PRO A 14 -11.86 -5.87 3.28
N GLY A 15 -11.82 -5.95 4.61
CA GLY A 15 -12.74 -5.23 5.49
C GLY A 15 -12.51 -3.72 5.48
N ASP A 16 -11.26 -3.27 5.37
CA ASP A 16 -10.92 -1.85 5.25
C ASP A 16 -11.41 -1.28 3.91
N LEU A 17 -11.21 -2.03 2.82
CA LEU A 17 -11.72 -1.62 1.51
C LEU A 17 -13.25 -1.60 1.47
N TYR A 18 -13.91 -2.56 2.13
CA TYR A 18 -15.35 -2.52 2.33
C TYR A 18 -15.79 -1.29 3.14
N ALA A 19 -15.13 -1.01 4.26
CA ALA A 19 -15.43 0.18 5.06
C ALA A 19 -15.29 1.47 4.25
N LEU A 20 -14.26 1.58 3.41
CA LEU A 20 -14.06 2.70 2.50
C LEU A 20 -15.15 2.80 1.44
N SER A 21 -15.58 1.68 0.84
CA SER A 21 -16.63 1.69 -0.18
C SER A 21 -18.00 2.07 0.39
N GLN A 22 -18.25 1.76 1.66
CA GLN A 22 -19.48 2.18 2.33
C GLN A 22 -19.50 3.67 2.69
N ARG A 23 -18.36 4.37 2.73
CA ARG A 23 -18.32 5.84 3.01
C ARG A 23 -19.12 6.65 2.01
N SER A 24 -19.19 6.21 0.75
CA SER A 24 -19.99 6.88 -0.29
C SER A 24 -21.48 6.55 -0.22
N SER A 25 -21.87 5.51 0.53
CA SER A 25 -23.25 5.03 0.64
C SER A 25 -23.96 5.49 1.92
N PHE A 26 -23.23 5.89 2.96
CA PHE A 26 -23.84 6.37 4.20
C PHE A 26 -24.23 7.86 4.10
N SER A 27 -25.48 8.15 4.43
CA SER A 27 -26.05 9.50 4.47
C SER A 27 -25.60 10.32 5.69
N SER A 28 -24.89 9.70 6.65
CA SER A 28 -24.38 10.37 7.86
C SER A 28 -23.01 9.82 8.28
N TYR A 29 -22.09 10.73 8.61
CA TYR A 29 -20.76 10.43 9.16
C TYR A 29 -20.80 9.64 10.48
N THR A 30 -21.91 9.68 11.24
CA THR A 30 -22.01 9.01 12.54
C THR A 30 -22.07 7.48 12.43
N GLN A 31 -22.53 6.93 11.30
CA GLN A 31 -22.57 5.49 11.04
C GLN A 31 -21.17 4.90 10.75
N TYR A 32 -20.20 5.76 10.47
CA TYR A 32 -18.81 5.39 10.19
C TYR A 32 -17.97 5.19 11.46
N ASN A 33 -18.40 5.77 12.59
CA ASN A 33 -17.61 5.77 13.83
C ASN A 33 -17.63 4.44 14.60
N ASP A 34 -18.42 3.45 14.18
CA ASP A 34 -18.38 2.10 14.75
C ASP A 34 -17.63 1.12 13.81
N PRO A 35 -16.30 0.99 13.94
CA PRO A 35 -15.53 0.02 13.16
C PRO A 35 -15.99 -1.43 13.40
N CYS A 36 -16.55 -1.75 14.58
CA CYS A 36 -17.11 -3.06 14.85
C CYS A 36 -18.42 -3.30 14.09
N ALA A 37 -19.24 -2.28 13.88
CA ALA A 37 -20.42 -2.38 13.01
C ALA A 37 -20.03 -2.68 11.56
N LEU A 38 -19.01 -2.01 11.02
CA LEU A 38 -18.54 -2.24 9.65
C LEU A 38 -17.93 -3.63 9.47
N ALA A 39 -17.16 -4.11 10.45
CA ALA A 39 -16.64 -5.47 10.45
C ALA A 39 -17.78 -6.53 10.45
N ARG A 40 -18.81 -6.33 11.29
CA ARG A 40 -20.00 -7.21 11.31
C ARG A 40 -20.80 -7.14 10.00
N ALA A 41 -20.91 -5.96 9.40
CA ALA A 41 -21.59 -5.79 8.12
C ALA A 41 -20.84 -6.55 7.00
N TYR A 42 -19.52 -6.43 6.95
CA TYR A 42 -18.69 -7.20 6.02
C TYR A 42 -18.83 -8.71 6.23
N GLN A 43 -18.88 -9.18 7.48
CA GLN A 43 -19.09 -10.60 7.79
C GLN A 43 -20.44 -11.13 7.28
N ARG A 44 -21.46 -10.27 7.16
CA ARG A 44 -22.78 -10.64 6.64
C ARG A 44 -22.90 -10.57 5.12
N CYS A 45 -21.93 -9.98 4.42
CA CYS A 45 -21.91 -9.95 2.96
C CYS A 45 -21.91 -11.37 2.37
N SER A 46 -22.49 -11.47 1.18
CA SER A 46 -22.48 -12.72 0.41
C SER A 46 -21.05 -13.16 0.08
N PRO A 47 -20.81 -14.47 -0.15
CA PRO A 47 -19.49 -14.95 -0.57
C PRO A 47 -18.97 -14.26 -1.84
N ALA A 48 -19.84 -13.99 -2.81
CA ALA A 48 -19.48 -13.30 -4.05
C ALA A 48 -19.03 -11.85 -3.82
N GLU A 49 -19.71 -11.12 -2.93
CA GLU A 49 -19.28 -9.77 -2.56
C GLU A 49 -17.95 -9.78 -1.83
N LYS A 50 -17.74 -10.72 -0.89
CA LYS A 50 -16.47 -10.87 -0.18
C LYS A 50 -15.32 -11.15 -1.15
N LEU A 51 -15.54 -12.05 -2.11
CA LEU A 51 -14.54 -12.39 -3.13
C LEU A 51 -14.14 -11.15 -3.93
N LYS A 52 -15.10 -10.33 -4.35
CA LYS A 52 -14.83 -9.07 -5.06
C LYS A 52 -13.94 -8.12 -4.25
N TYR A 53 -14.15 -8.01 -2.94
CA TYR A 53 -13.27 -7.18 -2.09
C TYR A 53 -11.90 -7.81 -1.87
N GLN A 54 -11.82 -9.14 -1.77
CA GLN A 54 -10.56 -9.87 -1.68
C GLN A 54 -9.69 -9.65 -2.92
N GLU A 55 -10.22 -9.91 -4.12
CA GLU A 55 -9.50 -9.73 -5.38
C GLU A 55 -9.03 -8.28 -5.58
N ARG A 56 -9.87 -7.31 -5.23
CA ARG A 56 -9.52 -5.89 -5.32
C ARG A 56 -8.40 -5.51 -4.36
N VAL A 57 -8.47 -5.98 -3.12
CA VAL A 57 -7.43 -5.71 -2.12
C VAL A 57 -6.11 -6.36 -2.52
N GLU A 58 -6.16 -7.58 -3.03
CA GLU A 58 -4.98 -8.28 -3.53
C GLU A 58 -4.31 -7.49 -4.66
N ALA A 59 -5.08 -7.05 -5.66
CA ALA A 59 -4.56 -6.23 -6.76
C ALA A 59 -3.92 -4.92 -6.27
N ILE A 60 -4.56 -4.20 -5.34
CA ILE A 60 -4.03 -2.96 -4.76
C ILE A 60 -2.74 -3.24 -3.99
N ASN A 61 -2.73 -4.24 -3.13
CA ASN A 61 -1.59 -4.59 -2.30
C ASN A 61 -0.40 -5.06 -3.16
N SER A 62 -0.64 -5.82 -4.24
CA SER A 62 0.39 -6.20 -5.21
C SER A 62 0.97 -4.99 -5.93
N GLU A 63 0.15 -3.99 -6.29
CA GLU A 63 0.65 -2.75 -6.91
C GLU A 63 1.52 -1.93 -5.96
N ILE A 64 1.11 -1.83 -4.70
CA ILE A 64 1.88 -1.18 -3.64
C ILE A 64 3.23 -1.88 -3.48
N GLU A 65 3.25 -3.21 -3.45
CA GLU A 65 4.48 -3.98 -3.36
C GLU A 65 5.41 -3.76 -4.57
N ARG A 66 4.87 -3.80 -5.80
CA ARG A 66 5.62 -3.49 -7.02
C ARG A 66 6.22 -2.09 -6.97
N THR A 67 5.47 -1.11 -6.50
CA THR A 67 5.94 0.28 -6.36
C THR A 67 7.10 0.38 -5.36
N TYR A 68 7.01 -0.31 -4.22
CA TYR A 68 8.11 -0.35 -3.25
C TYR A 68 9.36 -1.06 -3.79
N GLN A 69 9.20 -2.10 -4.59
CA GLN A 69 10.32 -2.77 -5.25
C GLN A 69 10.98 -1.86 -6.28
N ALA A 70 10.20 -1.16 -7.10
CA ALA A 70 10.72 -0.20 -8.07
C ALA A 70 11.46 0.96 -7.39
N GLU A 71 10.91 1.52 -6.31
CA GLU A 71 11.57 2.56 -5.51
C GLU A 71 12.92 2.05 -4.96
N ALA A 72 12.95 0.83 -4.42
CA ALA A 72 14.18 0.25 -3.90
C ALA A 72 15.25 0.06 -5.00
N GLN A 73 14.85 -0.40 -6.19
CA GLN A 73 15.77 -0.54 -7.33
C GLN A 73 16.33 0.81 -7.79
N LEU A 74 15.51 1.86 -7.86
CA LEU A 74 15.94 3.20 -8.23
C LEU A 74 16.92 3.79 -7.19
N LEU A 75 16.65 3.61 -5.90
CA LEU A 75 17.55 4.05 -4.83
C LEU A 75 18.91 3.34 -4.89
N MET A 76 18.92 2.02 -5.16
CA MET A 76 20.15 1.26 -5.29
C MET A 76 20.94 1.66 -6.55
N ARG A 77 20.26 1.93 -7.67
CA ARG A 77 20.89 2.38 -8.91
C ARG A 77 21.50 3.78 -8.79
N GLY A 78 20.80 4.71 -8.14
CA GLY A 78 21.33 6.06 -7.86
C GLY A 78 22.61 6.04 -7.01
N ASN A 79 22.73 5.10 -6.07
CA ASN A 79 23.97 4.91 -5.30
C ASN A 79 25.12 4.33 -6.13
N VAL A 80 24.83 3.44 -7.09
CA VAL A 80 25.85 2.88 -8.01
C VAL A 80 26.35 3.95 -8.98
N ASP A 81 25.45 4.79 -9.51
CA ASP A 81 25.80 5.86 -10.44
C ASP A 81 26.57 7.01 -9.72
N GLN A 82 26.29 7.27 -8.45
CA GLN A 82 27.08 8.21 -7.64
C GLN A 82 28.48 7.68 -7.30
N ARG A 83 28.61 6.39 -7.00
CA ARG A 83 29.91 5.78 -6.69
C ARG A 83 30.83 5.70 -7.91
N SER A 84 30.28 5.38 -9.08
CA SER A 84 31.03 5.37 -10.34
C SER A 84 31.48 6.77 -10.77
N ASN A 85 30.69 7.82 -10.50
CA ASN A 85 31.13 9.22 -10.71
C ASN A 85 32.20 9.68 -9.72
N ALA A 86 32.19 9.21 -8.47
CA ALA A 86 33.24 9.52 -7.49
C ALA A 86 34.57 8.81 -7.81
N GLU A 87 34.51 7.56 -8.28
CA GLU A 87 35.71 6.77 -8.66
C GLU A 87 36.29 7.21 -10.01
N GLY A 88 35.46 7.72 -10.95
CA GLY A 88 35.92 8.28 -12.23
C GLY A 88 36.52 9.69 -12.15
N GLY A 89 36.19 10.46 -11.10
CA GLY A 89 36.74 11.80 -10.88
C GLY A 89 38.14 11.82 -10.26
N ALA A 90 38.57 10.73 -9.62
CA ALA A 90 39.88 10.63 -8.97
C ALA A 90 41.03 10.18 -9.90
N ALA A 91 40.74 9.84 -11.16
CA ALA A 91 41.72 9.31 -12.11
C ALA A 91 42.19 10.31 -13.20
N ARG A 92 42.09 11.63 -12.93
CA ARG A 92 42.58 12.69 -13.85
C ARG A 92 43.35 13.80 -13.12
N THR A 93 44.42 13.38 -12.46
CA THR A 93 45.63 14.14 -12.14
C THR A 93 46.67 13.02 -12.00
N GLU A 94 47.65 12.84 -12.88
CA GLU A 94 48.54 13.76 -13.59
C GLU A 94 48.94 13.19 -14.96
#